data_AF-A0A8T5FAE9-F1
#
_entry.id   AF-A0A8T5FAE9-F1
#
_cell.length_a   1.000
_cell.length_b   1.000
_cell.length_c   1.000
_cell.angle_alpha   90.00
_cell.angle_beta   90.00
_cell.angle_gamma   90.00
#
_symmetry.space_group_name_H-M   'P 1'
#
loop_
_entity.id
_entity.type
_entity.pdbx_description
1 polymer ?
#
loop_
_entity_poly.entity_id
_entity_poly.type
_entity_poly.pdbx_seq_one_letter_code
_entity_poly.pdbx_strand_id
1 'polypeptide(L)'
;MKSSNNERQYWTTYGVLKIVHKHNNSSTMETMEGIKHSTLHGWLNKLQVQDLITKSFHGHYKLTDKGTDYVGTFEKEDSKNQVRLENMRYIYPIIQGLDSLIKNRTWDKEQPINNVVIYHTKEDGLHVRVIAGKNNPCLEITCKQILGDDIYEMMYEARQWTEFVAETFQKDYAVILGLGKPAMKPEWAIPSEHAGVLLEKTNSSQISTTHGVINKSKGRGYDIETRDIRLANKLYDMPYVMDEIVLQLKHLRAASNTGLFSL
;
A
#
# COMPACT_ATOMS: atom_id res chain seq x y z
N MET A 1 31.36 -16.64 11.04
CA MET A 1 30.26 -16.00 10.28
C MET A 1 30.25 -16.52 8.85
N LYS A 2 29.39 -17.50 8.58
CA LYS A 2 28.83 -17.84 7.26
C LYS A 2 27.46 -18.42 7.57
N SER A 3 26.40 -17.61 7.51
CA SER A 3 25.03 -18.13 7.57
C SER A 3 24.68 -18.69 6.19
N SER A 4 24.93 -19.97 6.00
CA SER A 4 24.37 -20.72 4.88
C SER A 4 22.90 -21.03 5.18
N ASN A 5 22.02 -20.05 5.02
CA ASN A 5 20.60 -20.33 4.83
C ASN A 5 20.40 -20.66 3.35
N ASN A 6 20.53 -21.95 3.05
CA ASN A 6 20.29 -22.52 1.74
C ASN A 6 18.77 -22.74 1.59
N GLU A 7 18.00 -21.65 1.62
CA GLU A 7 16.64 -21.70 1.09
C GLU A 7 16.78 -21.85 -0.42
N ARG A 8 16.25 -22.95 -0.97
CA ARG A 8 16.02 -23.04 -2.41
C ARG A 8 14.99 -21.97 -2.75
N GLN A 9 15.45 -20.79 -3.14
CA GLN A 9 14.60 -19.76 -3.70
C GLN A 9 13.95 -20.34 -4.96
N TYR A 10 12.68 -20.69 -4.87
CA TYR A 10 11.90 -21.17 -6.01
C TYR A 10 11.64 -19.97 -6.92
N TRP A 11 12.46 -19.84 -7.96
CA TRP A 11 12.31 -18.80 -8.96
C TRP A 11 11.01 -19.03 -9.75
N THR A 12 10.12 -18.04 -9.75
CA THR A 12 8.91 -18.03 -10.56
C THR A 12 9.10 -17.12 -11.77
N THR A 13 8.32 -17.34 -12.83
CA THR A 13 8.31 -16.46 -14.02
C THR A 13 8.09 -15.00 -13.62
N TYR A 14 7.14 -14.74 -12.71
CA TYR A 14 6.88 -13.41 -12.17
C TYR A 14 8.08 -12.81 -11.42
N GLY A 15 8.68 -13.57 -10.50
CA GLY A 15 9.83 -13.10 -9.73
C GLY A 15 11.02 -12.68 -10.60
N VAL A 16 11.32 -13.45 -11.65
CA VAL A 16 12.41 -13.12 -12.57
C VAL A 16 12.06 -11.92 -13.48
N LEU A 17 10.80 -11.78 -13.90
CA LEU A 17 10.35 -10.60 -14.67
C LEU A 17 10.44 -9.30 -13.84
N LYS A 18 10.13 -9.34 -12.55
CA LYS A 18 10.28 -8.19 -11.64
C LYS A 18 11.75 -7.76 -11.50
N ILE A 19 12.66 -8.73 -11.45
CA ILE A 19 14.11 -8.47 -11.45
C ILE A 19 14.55 -7.83 -12.77
N VAL A 20 14.05 -8.30 -13.91
CA VAL A 20 14.35 -7.69 -15.22
C VAL A 20 13.76 -6.26 -15.33
N HIS A 21 12.61 -6.02 -14.71
CA HIS A 21 12.01 -4.69 -14.66
C HIS A 21 12.87 -3.70 -13.84
N LYS A 22 13.36 -4.17 -12.68
CA LYS A 22 14.18 -3.39 -11.73
C LYS A 22 15.63 -3.20 -12.20
N HIS A 23 16.19 -4.22 -12.84
CA HIS A 23 17.57 -4.28 -13.29
C HIS A 23 17.58 -4.73 -14.75
N ASN A 24 18.10 -3.90 -15.65
CA ASN A 24 18.05 -4.19 -17.08
C ASN A 24 19.29 -4.95 -17.60
N ASN A 25 20.26 -5.29 -16.76
CA ASN A 25 21.51 -5.96 -17.15
C ASN A 25 21.77 -7.23 -16.30
N SER A 26 22.13 -8.33 -16.95
CA SER A 26 22.31 -9.64 -16.29
C SER A 26 23.40 -9.64 -15.21
N SER A 27 24.52 -8.92 -15.42
CA SER A 27 25.59 -8.83 -14.42
C SER A 27 25.13 -8.09 -13.16
N THR A 28 24.28 -7.07 -13.32
CA THR A 28 23.65 -6.37 -12.20
C THR A 28 22.64 -7.27 -11.47
N MET A 29 21.84 -8.04 -12.20
CA MET A 29 20.89 -9.00 -11.62
C MET A 29 21.62 -10.08 -10.80
N GLU A 30 22.72 -10.64 -11.32
CA GLU A 30 23.53 -11.65 -10.63
C GLU A 30 24.13 -11.11 -9.33
N THR A 31 24.66 -9.88 -9.38
CA THR A 31 25.34 -9.25 -8.25
C THR A 31 24.36 -8.78 -7.17
N MET A 32 23.25 -8.15 -7.56
CA MET A 32 22.30 -7.54 -6.63
C MET A 32 21.34 -8.56 -6.02
N GLU A 33 20.97 -9.61 -6.77
CA GLU A 33 19.97 -10.59 -6.34
C GLU A 33 20.62 -11.94 -5.95
N GLY A 34 21.96 -12.03 -5.98
CA GLY A 34 22.72 -13.22 -5.55
C GLY A 34 22.50 -14.47 -6.41
N ILE A 35 22.09 -14.30 -7.67
CA ILE A 35 21.67 -15.39 -8.55
C ILE A 35 22.86 -16.00 -9.26
N LYS A 36 22.98 -17.34 -9.26
CA LYS A 36 23.97 -18.04 -10.07
C LYS A 36 23.76 -17.76 -11.56
N HIS A 37 24.84 -17.38 -12.24
CA HIS A 37 24.87 -17.08 -13.68
C HIS A 37 24.09 -18.10 -14.55
N SER A 38 24.37 -19.39 -14.37
CA SER A 38 23.71 -20.47 -15.14
C SER A 38 22.20 -20.51 -14.93
N THR A 39 21.73 -20.23 -13.71
CA THR A 39 20.30 -20.23 -13.36
C THR A 39 19.62 -19.02 -13.96
N LEU A 40 20.21 -17.83 -13.84
CA LEU A 40 19.69 -16.61 -14.45
C LEU A 40 19.58 -16.75 -15.96
N HIS A 41 20.63 -17.25 -16.62
CA HIS A 41 20.63 -17.45 -18.06
C HIS A 41 19.54 -18.43 -18.54
N GLY A 42 19.32 -19.52 -17.79
CA GLY A 42 18.24 -20.46 -18.08
C GLY A 42 16.86 -19.80 -18.04
N TRP A 43 16.63 -18.91 -17.07
CA TRP A 43 15.39 -18.15 -16.97
C TRP A 43 15.26 -17.08 -18.05
N LEU A 44 16.30 -16.30 -18.31
CA LEU A 44 16.27 -15.27 -19.36
C LEU A 44 15.97 -15.89 -20.72
N ASN A 45 16.60 -17.02 -21.06
CA ASN A 45 16.30 -17.75 -22.29
C ASN A 45 14.84 -18.22 -22.34
N LYS A 46 14.32 -18.77 -21.24
CA LYS A 46 12.91 -19.19 -21.14
C LYS A 46 11.95 -18.03 -21.35
N LEU A 47 12.21 -16.88 -20.72
CA LEU A 47 11.37 -15.68 -20.84
C LEU A 47 11.43 -15.05 -22.24
N GLN A 48 12.58 -15.12 -22.92
CA GLN A 48 12.70 -14.70 -24.32
C GLN A 48 11.90 -15.62 -25.25
N VAL A 49 11.98 -16.94 -25.06
CA VAL A 49 11.18 -17.91 -25.85
C VAL A 49 9.68 -17.70 -25.65
N GLN A 50 9.27 -17.25 -24.45
CA GLN A 50 7.88 -16.93 -24.13
C GLN A 50 7.42 -15.55 -24.61
N ASP A 51 8.31 -14.77 -25.22
CA ASP A 51 8.07 -13.38 -25.68
C ASP A 51 7.66 -12.45 -24.52
N LEU A 52 8.21 -12.67 -23.32
CA LEU A 52 7.97 -11.83 -22.14
C LEU A 52 9.08 -10.79 -21.93
N ILE A 53 10.28 -11.06 -22.46
CA ILE A 53 11.40 -10.12 -22.46
C ILE A 53 12.08 -10.13 -23.82
N THR A 54 12.71 -9.01 -24.17
CA THR A 54 13.57 -8.90 -25.35
C THR A 54 14.99 -8.50 -24.93
N LYS A 55 15.98 -8.99 -25.66
CA LYS A 55 17.40 -8.65 -25.46
C LYS A 55 17.80 -7.61 -26.51
N SER A 56 18.19 -6.44 -26.02
CA SER A 56 18.74 -5.37 -26.85
C SER A 56 20.20 -5.65 -27.27
N PHE A 57 20.68 -4.88 -28.25
CA PHE A 57 22.01 -5.03 -28.86
C PHE A 57 23.19 -4.99 -27.87
N HIS A 58 23.00 -4.44 -26.66
CA HIS A 58 24.04 -4.31 -25.63
C HIS A 58 23.85 -5.26 -24.44
N GLY A 59 23.10 -6.34 -24.61
CA GLY A 59 22.89 -7.32 -23.54
C GLY A 59 21.94 -6.86 -22.44
N HIS A 60 21.25 -5.73 -22.62
CA HIS A 60 20.19 -5.31 -21.72
C HIS A 60 18.87 -5.99 -22.07
N TYR A 61 18.14 -6.37 -21.04
CA TYR A 61 16.82 -6.97 -21.14
C TYR A 61 15.75 -5.92 -20.87
N LYS A 62 14.66 -5.98 -21.62
CA LYS A 62 13.45 -5.17 -21.41
C LYS A 62 12.24 -6.07 -21.45
N LEU A 63 11.21 -5.74 -20.69
CA LEU A 63 9.89 -6.34 -20.85
C LEU A 63 9.35 -6.02 -22.24
N THR A 64 8.70 -7.00 -22.87
CA THR A 64 7.82 -6.75 -24.01
C THR A 64 6.48 -6.19 -23.52
N ASP A 65 5.59 -5.78 -24.42
CA ASP A 65 4.22 -5.39 -24.03
C ASP A 65 3.52 -6.55 -23.30
N LYS A 66 3.67 -7.77 -23.83
CA LYS A 66 3.17 -9.01 -23.21
C LYS A 66 3.79 -9.28 -21.83
N GLY A 67 5.09 -9.03 -21.66
CA GLY A 67 5.76 -9.13 -20.36
C GLY A 67 5.28 -8.10 -19.35
N THR A 68 5.02 -6.88 -19.83
CA THR A 68 4.48 -5.78 -19.03
C THR A 68 3.06 -6.09 -18.59
N ASP A 69 2.21 -6.59 -19.48
CA ASP A 69 0.86 -7.05 -19.17
C ASP A 69 0.86 -8.24 -18.21
N TYR A 70 1.81 -9.17 -18.37
CA TYR A 70 1.98 -10.30 -17.46
C TYR A 70 2.33 -9.84 -16.05
N VAL A 71 3.36 -8.99 -15.89
CA VAL A 71 3.73 -8.40 -14.59
C VAL A 71 2.55 -7.62 -14.02
N GLY A 72 1.92 -6.77 -14.83
CA GLY A 72 0.77 -5.98 -14.42
C GLY A 72 -0.46 -6.80 -14.03
N THR A 73 -0.62 -8.03 -14.55
CA THR A 73 -1.69 -8.95 -14.14
C THR A 73 -1.44 -9.53 -12.76
N PHE A 74 -0.20 -9.95 -12.48
CA PHE A 74 0.18 -10.43 -11.14
C PHE A 74 0.18 -9.29 -10.12
N GLU A 75 0.69 -8.09 -10.46
CA GLU A 75 0.59 -6.92 -9.58
C GLU A 75 -0.86 -6.51 -9.33
N LYS A 76 -1.75 -6.65 -10.32
CA LYS A 76 -3.20 -6.46 -10.16
C LYS A 76 -3.88 -7.54 -9.35
N GLU A 77 -3.33 -8.74 -9.22
CA GLU A 77 -3.86 -9.81 -8.35
C GLU A 77 -3.30 -9.70 -6.93
N ASP A 78 -2.00 -9.44 -6.80
CA ASP A 78 -1.30 -9.21 -5.53
C ASP A 78 -1.93 -8.01 -4.81
N SER A 79 -2.12 -6.90 -5.52
CA SER A 79 -2.82 -5.72 -5.00
C SER A 79 -4.27 -5.96 -4.57
N LYS A 80 -4.95 -7.05 -4.96
CA LYS A 80 -6.31 -7.37 -4.43
C LYS A 80 -6.25 -7.87 -3.00
N ASN A 81 -5.13 -8.47 -2.61
CA ASN A 81 -4.94 -9.11 -1.31
C ASN A 81 -4.26 -8.18 -0.29
N GLN A 82 -3.69 -7.05 -0.72
CA GLN A 82 -3.03 -6.09 0.17
C GLN A 82 -4.01 -5.22 0.94
N VAL A 83 -3.70 -4.79 2.16
CA VAL A 83 -4.49 -3.78 2.88
C VAL A 83 -4.43 -2.45 2.12
N ARG A 84 -5.52 -1.69 2.17
CA ARG A 84 -5.60 -0.34 1.60
C ARG A 84 -5.78 0.70 2.69
N LEU A 85 -4.89 1.69 2.72
CA LEU A 85 -4.99 2.90 3.54
C LEU A 85 -5.57 4.02 2.69
N GLU A 86 -6.68 4.60 3.14
CA GLU A 86 -7.40 5.68 2.46
C GLU A 86 -7.70 6.82 3.43
N ASN A 87 -7.97 7.99 2.84
CA ASN A 87 -8.51 9.16 3.54
C ASN A 87 -7.74 9.61 4.79
N MET A 88 -6.47 9.24 4.90
CA MET A 88 -5.57 9.78 5.91
C MET A 88 -5.27 11.25 5.58
N ARG A 89 -5.40 12.12 6.59
CA ARG A 89 -5.17 13.56 6.43
C ARG A 89 -4.32 14.11 7.55
N TYR A 90 -3.40 14.99 7.17
CA TYR A 90 -2.61 15.79 8.10
C TYR A 90 -2.94 17.25 7.94
N ILE A 91 -3.04 17.96 9.07
CA ILE A 91 -3.16 19.41 9.12
C ILE A 91 -1.88 19.98 9.70
N TYR A 92 -1.30 20.94 8.99
CA TYR A 92 -0.15 21.74 9.38
C TYR A 92 -0.62 23.18 9.61
N PRO A 93 -0.54 23.73 10.83
CA PRO A 93 -0.84 25.14 11.08
C PRO A 93 0.07 26.04 10.23
N ILE A 94 -0.46 27.07 9.60
CA ILE A 94 0.34 28.09 8.93
C ILE A 94 0.67 29.17 9.96
N ILE A 95 1.93 29.25 10.37
CA ILE A 95 2.38 30.20 11.40
C ILE A 95 2.67 31.56 10.76
N GLN A 96 3.30 31.57 9.57
CA GLN A 96 3.64 32.78 8.82
C GLN A 96 3.58 32.53 7.32
N GLY A 97 3.40 33.58 6.52
CA GLY A 97 3.50 33.51 5.04
C GLY A 97 2.21 33.11 4.31
N LEU A 98 1.04 33.16 4.94
CA LEU A 98 -0.24 32.83 4.31
C LEU A 98 -0.51 33.65 3.03
N ASP A 99 -0.34 34.97 3.10
CA ASP A 99 -0.59 35.87 1.96
C ASP A 99 0.38 35.60 0.79
N SER A 100 1.65 35.29 1.11
CA SER A 100 2.67 34.90 0.14
C SER A 100 2.27 33.60 -0.56
N LEU A 101 1.86 32.59 0.22
CA LEU A 101 1.42 31.31 -0.31
C LEU A 101 0.21 31.45 -1.23
N ILE A 102 -0.81 32.18 -0.81
CA ILE A 102 -2.02 32.39 -1.62
C ILE A 102 -1.68 33.11 -2.93
N LYS A 103 -0.82 34.13 -2.89
CA LYS A 103 -0.48 34.96 -4.06
C LYS A 103 0.46 34.27 -5.04
N ASN A 104 1.43 33.52 -4.54
CA ASN A 104 2.52 32.97 -5.35
C ASN A 104 2.23 31.56 -5.88
N ARG A 105 1.18 30.90 -5.38
CA ARG A 105 0.74 29.59 -5.87
C ARG A 105 -0.46 29.72 -6.80
N THR A 106 -0.47 28.90 -7.85
CA THR A 106 -1.66 28.69 -8.67
C THR A 106 -2.58 27.66 -8.02
N TRP A 107 -3.87 28.00 -7.88
CA TRP A 107 -4.87 27.15 -7.25
C TRP A 107 -5.81 26.55 -8.31
N ASP A 108 -6.14 25.27 -8.15
CA ASP A 108 -7.07 24.57 -9.05
C ASP A 108 -8.51 25.03 -8.82
N LYS A 109 -8.84 25.35 -7.57
CA LYS A 109 -10.17 25.78 -7.15
C LYS A 109 -10.10 26.60 -5.88
N GLU A 110 -10.95 27.63 -5.82
CA GLU A 110 -11.22 28.42 -4.62
C GLU A 110 -12.65 28.20 -4.17
N GLN A 111 -12.85 28.04 -2.86
CA GLN A 111 -14.15 27.76 -2.27
C GLN A 111 -14.38 28.58 -0.99
N PRO A 112 -15.22 29.62 -1.05
CA PRO A 112 -15.65 30.35 0.15
C PRO A 112 -16.61 29.49 1.01
N ILE A 113 -16.31 29.34 2.30
CA ILE A 113 -17.16 28.63 3.29
C ILE A 113 -17.07 29.36 4.64
N ASN A 114 -18.21 29.76 5.21
CA ASN A 114 -18.31 30.27 6.59
C ASN A 114 -17.21 31.28 6.99
N ASN A 115 -17.05 32.36 6.21
CA ASN A 115 -16.03 33.42 6.41
C ASN A 115 -14.57 32.97 6.26
N VAL A 116 -14.33 31.80 5.67
CA VAL A 116 -13.02 31.27 5.31
C VAL A 116 -12.99 31.01 3.81
N VAL A 117 -11.83 31.16 3.19
CA VAL A 117 -11.61 30.71 1.81
C VAL A 117 -10.75 29.46 1.83
N ILE A 118 -11.20 28.40 1.17
CA ILE A 118 -10.45 27.17 0.99
C ILE A 118 -9.88 27.14 -0.42
N TYR A 119 -8.56 27.07 -0.53
CA TYR A 119 -7.86 26.93 -1.79
C TYR A 119 -7.46 25.48 -2.00
N HIS A 120 -7.74 24.92 -3.17
CA HIS A 120 -7.48 23.53 -3.51
C HIS A 120 -6.41 23.42 -4.57
N THR A 121 -5.59 22.39 -4.48
CA THR A 121 -4.56 22.07 -5.46
C THR A 121 -4.14 20.61 -5.33
N LYS A 122 -3.29 20.15 -6.23
CA LYS A 122 -2.54 18.90 -6.09
C LYS A 122 -1.03 19.20 -6.04
N GLU A 123 -0.32 18.49 -5.18
CA GLU A 123 1.13 18.51 -5.10
C GLU A 123 1.63 17.07 -5.00
N ASP A 124 2.56 16.66 -5.87
CA ASP A 124 3.07 15.28 -5.93
C ASP A 124 1.96 14.20 -5.97
N GLY A 125 0.83 14.52 -6.60
CA GLY A 125 -0.33 13.64 -6.70
C GLY A 125 -1.20 13.57 -5.43
N LEU A 126 -0.82 14.26 -4.35
CA LEU A 126 -1.63 14.39 -3.13
C LEU A 126 -2.59 15.57 -3.25
N HIS A 127 -3.79 15.43 -2.68
CA HIS A 127 -4.72 16.55 -2.60
C HIS A 127 -4.30 17.46 -1.46
N VAL A 128 -4.10 18.74 -1.75
CA VAL A 128 -3.73 19.76 -0.77
C VAL A 128 -4.83 20.83 -0.69
N ARG A 129 -5.10 21.32 0.51
CA ARG A 129 -6.03 22.43 0.78
C ARG A 129 -5.39 23.44 1.70
N VAL A 130 -5.48 24.72 1.37
CA VAL A 130 -5.20 25.80 2.33
C VAL A 130 -6.52 26.35 2.83
N ILE A 131 -6.74 26.25 4.13
CA ILE A 131 -7.89 26.82 4.81
C ILE A 131 -7.44 28.19 5.34
N ALA A 132 -7.75 29.27 4.62
CA ALA A 132 -7.29 30.62 4.92
C ALA A 132 -8.21 31.34 5.92
N GLY A 133 -8.33 30.77 7.13
CA GLY A 133 -9.12 31.36 8.21
C GLY A 133 -8.35 32.44 8.97
N LYS A 134 -9.02 33.51 9.40
CA LYS A 134 -8.38 34.64 10.12
C LYS A 134 -7.64 34.21 11.40
N ASN A 135 -8.13 33.19 12.11
CA ASN A 135 -7.61 32.83 13.44
C ASN A 135 -6.70 31.60 13.43
N ASN A 136 -6.90 30.67 12.49
CA ASN A 136 -6.19 29.39 12.46
C ASN A 136 -6.00 28.93 11.01
N PRO A 137 -5.19 29.63 10.21
CA PRO A 137 -4.93 29.19 8.85
C PRO A 137 -4.13 27.90 8.88
N CYS A 138 -4.43 26.98 7.97
CA CYS A 138 -3.73 25.71 7.92
C CYS A 138 -3.66 25.11 6.52
N LEU A 139 -2.65 24.25 6.34
CA LEU A 139 -2.45 23.40 5.18
C LEU A 139 -2.93 22.00 5.54
N GLU A 140 -3.97 21.52 4.87
CA GLU A 140 -4.45 20.14 4.96
C GLU A 140 -3.93 19.35 3.76
N ILE A 141 -3.26 18.23 4.02
CA ILE A 141 -2.74 17.33 3.00
C ILE A 141 -3.44 15.98 3.17
N THR A 142 -4.10 15.52 2.12
CA THR A 142 -4.73 14.20 2.06
C THR A 142 -3.78 13.23 1.36
N CYS A 143 -3.42 12.16 2.05
CA CYS A 143 -2.58 11.10 1.52
C CYS A 143 -3.25 10.43 0.32
N LYS A 144 -2.44 10.03 -0.66
CA LYS A 144 -2.88 9.09 -1.69
C LYS A 144 -3.26 7.76 -1.05
N GLN A 145 -4.03 6.97 -1.79
CA GLN A 145 -4.25 5.57 -1.46
C GLN A 145 -2.91 4.85 -1.38
N ILE A 146 -2.64 4.15 -0.28
CA ILE A 146 -1.46 3.28 -0.11
C ILE A 146 -1.93 1.84 -0.04
N LEU A 147 -1.20 0.95 -0.71
CA LEU A 147 -1.39 -0.49 -0.67
C LEU A 147 -0.18 -1.11 0.03
N GLY A 148 -0.42 -2.07 0.91
CA GLY A 148 0.66 -2.75 1.60
C GLY A 148 0.18 -3.88 2.50
N ASP A 149 1.15 -4.58 3.06
CA ASP A 149 0.94 -5.77 3.88
C ASP A 149 1.30 -5.50 5.36
N ASP A 150 1.70 -4.27 5.69
CA ASP A 150 1.94 -3.85 7.06
C ASP A 150 1.27 -2.49 7.32
N ILE A 151 0.27 -2.50 8.20
CA ILE A 151 -0.54 -1.33 8.55
C ILE A 151 0.33 -0.19 9.13
N TYR A 152 1.38 -0.51 9.88
CA TYR A 152 2.26 0.49 10.48
C TYR A 152 3.23 1.09 9.46
N GLU A 153 3.81 0.27 8.59
CA GLU A 153 4.66 0.76 7.50
C GLU A 153 3.86 1.67 6.56
N MET A 154 2.62 1.28 6.22
CA MET A 154 1.73 2.11 5.40
C MET A 154 1.43 3.47 6.06
N MET A 155 1.18 3.50 7.37
CA MET A 155 0.97 4.75 8.11
C MET A 155 2.22 5.62 8.12
N TYR A 156 3.39 5.00 8.30
CA TYR A 156 4.66 5.70 8.29
C TYR A 156 4.95 6.30 6.92
N GLU A 157 4.79 5.52 5.84
CA GLU A 157 4.97 5.99 4.46
C GLU A 157 4.00 7.15 4.15
N ALA A 158 2.72 7.00 4.50
CA ALA A 158 1.72 8.06 4.30
C ALA A 158 2.14 9.37 4.97
N ARG A 159 2.63 9.30 6.21
CA ARG A 159 3.14 10.45 6.94
C ARG A 159 4.36 11.08 6.27
N GLN A 160 5.32 10.27 5.82
CA GLN A 160 6.51 10.76 5.12
C GLN A 160 6.13 11.55 3.85
N TRP A 161 5.15 11.07 3.08
CA TRP A 161 4.65 11.80 1.92
C TRP A 161 4.03 13.15 2.29
N THR A 162 3.27 13.23 3.39
CA THR A 162 2.70 14.52 3.82
C THR A 162 3.75 15.48 4.35
N GLU A 163 4.78 14.97 5.04
CA GLU A 163 5.91 15.76 5.52
C GLU A 163 6.72 16.32 4.34
N PHE A 164 6.98 15.48 3.32
CA PHE A 164 7.63 15.90 2.09
C PHE A 164 6.88 17.05 1.38
N VAL A 165 5.57 16.90 1.16
CA VAL A 165 4.76 17.96 0.53
C VAL A 165 4.73 19.22 1.40
N ALA A 166 4.63 19.09 2.73
CA ALA A 166 4.68 20.23 3.63
C ALA A 166 6.03 20.97 3.54
N GLU A 167 7.15 20.24 3.45
CA GLU A 167 8.47 20.83 3.22
C GLU A 167 8.58 21.55 1.88
N THR A 168 8.05 20.98 0.80
CA THR A 168 7.98 21.63 -0.52
C THR A 168 7.26 22.95 -0.41
N PHE A 169 6.11 23.01 0.28
CA PHE A 169 5.40 24.26 0.48
C PHE A 169 6.23 25.30 1.24
N GLN A 170 6.93 24.90 2.31
CA GLN A 170 7.78 25.82 3.08
C GLN A 170 8.92 26.41 2.22
N LYS A 171 9.57 25.56 1.42
CA LYS A 171 10.70 25.93 0.56
C LYS A 171 10.25 26.84 -0.59
N ASP A 172 9.18 26.46 -1.29
CA ASP A 172 8.81 27.07 -2.56
C ASP A 172 7.99 28.35 -2.40
N TYR A 173 7.25 28.49 -1.29
CA TYR A 173 6.34 29.62 -1.07
C TYR A 173 6.68 30.51 0.13
N ALA A 174 7.83 30.27 0.76
CA ALA A 174 8.28 31.01 1.95
C ALA A 174 7.23 31.07 3.06
N VAL A 175 6.56 29.93 3.31
CA VAL A 175 5.59 29.75 4.40
C VAL A 175 6.27 29.05 5.57
N ILE A 176 5.90 29.39 6.81
CA ILE A 176 6.35 28.67 8.01
C ILE A 176 5.19 27.81 8.50
N LEU A 177 5.38 26.49 8.52
CA LEU A 177 4.39 25.54 8.99
C LEU A 177 4.71 25.07 10.42
N GLY A 178 3.68 24.87 11.22
CA GLY A 178 3.76 24.19 12.51
C GLY A 178 3.79 22.67 12.36
N LEU A 179 3.88 21.98 13.49
CA LEU A 179 3.88 20.52 13.52
C LEU A 179 2.57 19.95 12.94
N GLY A 180 2.73 19.01 12.00
CA GLY A 180 1.63 18.29 11.41
C GLY A 180 0.94 17.39 12.44
N LYS A 181 -0.40 17.41 12.43
CA LYS A 181 -1.22 16.49 13.25
C LYS A 181 -2.23 15.75 12.39
N PRO A 182 -2.55 14.48 12.72
CA PRO A 182 -3.65 13.77 12.07
C PRO A 182 -4.96 14.53 12.26
N ALA A 183 -5.65 14.78 11.16
CA ALA A 183 -6.92 15.50 11.13
C ALA A 183 -8.13 14.57 11.02
N MET A 184 -7.92 13.39 10.42
CA MET A 184 -8.93 12.38 10.23
C MET A 184 -8.36 11.00 10.56
N LYS A 185 -9.20 10.13 11.12
CA LYS A 185 -8.83 8.72 11.30
C LYS A 185 -8.67 8.08 9.91
N PRO A 186 -7.61 7.31 9.68
CA PRO A 186 -7.45 6.58 8.43
C PRO A 186 -8.62 5.64 8.20
N GLU A 187 -8.96 5.43 6.94
CA GLU A 187 -9.85 4.36 6.49
C GLU A 187 -9.02 3.19 5.99
N TRP A 188 -9.36 2.01 6.47
CA TRP A 188 -8.68 0.76 6.15
C TRP A 188 -9.65 -0.11 5.38
N ALA A 189 -9.28 -0.55 4.17
CA ALA A 189 -10.00 -1.61 3.47
C ALA A 189 -9.15 -2.88 3.48
N ILE A 190 -9.67 -3.92 4.12
CA ILE A 190 -8.95 -5.17 4.36
C ILE A 190 -9.62 -6.28 3.56
N PRO A 191 -8.91 -6.90 2.61
CA PRO A 191 -9.43 -8.02 1.85
C PRO A 191 -9.90 -9.16 2.76
N SER A 192 -11.07 -9.72 2.47
CA SER A 192 -11.63 -10.78 3.32
C SER A 192 -12.52 -11.74 2.52
N GLU A 193 -12.13 -13.01 2.47
CA GLU A 193 -12.99 -14.07 1.90
C GLU A 193 -14.29 -14.23 2.70
N HIS A 194 -14.22 -14.03 4.02
CA HIS A 194 -15.39 -14.06 4.91
C HIS A 194 -16.41 -12.98 4.56
N ALA A 195 -15.94 -11.79 4.14
CA ALA A 195 -16.82 -10.74 3.63
C ALA A 195 -17.61 -11.23 2.40
N GLY A 196 -16.95 -11.95 1.49
CA GLY A 196 -17.60 -12.54 0.31
C GLY A 196 -18.73 -13.50 0.67
N VAL A 197 -18.45 -14.44 1.56
CA VAL A 197 -19.46 -15.41 2.03
C VAL A 197 -20.66 -14.72 2.68
N LEU A 198 -20.42 -13.69 3.49
CA LEU A 198 -21.49 -12.95 4.16
C LEU A 198 -22.37 -12.19 3.15
N LEU A 199 -21.76 -11.45 2.22
CA LEU A 199 -22.48 -10.68 1.20
C LEU A 199 -23.31 -11.58 0.27
N GLU A 200 -22.77 -12.74 -0.11
CA GLU A 200 -23.48 -13.73 -0.93
C GLU A 200 -24.68 -14.30 -0.18
N LYS A 201 -24.52 -14.67 1.10
CA LYS A 201 -25.61 -15.22 1.93
C LYS A 201 -26.73 -14.22 2.18
N THR A 202 -26.41 -12.94 2.33
CA THR A 202 -27.42 -11.89 2.56
C THR A 202 -27.91 -11.25 1.26
N ASN A 203 -27.43 -11.71 0.09
CA ASN A 203 -27.71 -11.12 -1.22
C ASN A 203 -27.55 -9.58 -1.22
N SER A 204 -26.49 -9.09 -0.59
CA SER A 204 -26.24 -7.66 -0.39
C SER A 204 -24.96 -7.24 -1.08
N SER A 205 -24.93 -6.05 -1.67
CA SER A 205 -23.68 -5.46 -2.18
C SER A 205 -22.83 -4.84 -1.08
N GLN A 206 -23.46 -4.49 0.04
CA GLN A 206 -22.84 -3.86 1.19
C GLN A 206 -23.62 -4.19 2.48
N ILE A 207 -22.92 -4.40 3.59
CA ILE A 207 -23.50 -4.52 4.93
C ILE A 207 -22.81 -3.51 5.84
N SER A 208 -23.57 -2.55 6.37
CA SER A 208 -23.07 -1.56 7.32
C SER A 208 -23.19 -2.07 8.76
N THR A 209 -22.12 -1.92 9.54
CA THR A 209 -22.06 -2.28 10.96
C THR A 209 -21.68 -1.07 11.81
N THR A 210 -21.77 -1.19 13.14
CA THR A 210 -21.28 -0.17 14.08
C THR A 210 -19.77 0.06 14.01
N HIS A 211 -19.01 -0.89 13.45
CA HIS A 211 -17.54 -0.88 13.47
C HIS A 211 -16.88 -0.76 12.09
N GLY A 212 -17.68 -0.76 11.02
CA GLY A 212 -17.17 -0.79 9.66
C GLY A 212 -18.22 -1.19 8.64
N VAL A 213 -17.78 -1.33 7.40
CA VAL A 213 -18.61 -1.68 6.25
C VAL A 213 -18.03 -2.93 5.60
N ILE A 214 -18.87 -3.94 5.36
CA ILE A 214 -18.50 -5.11 4.57
C ILE A 214 -18.94 -4.81 3.14
N ASN A 215 -18.02 -4.84 2.18
CA ASN A 215 -18.27 -4.28 0.86
C ASN A 215 -17.77 -5.20 -0.27
N LYS A 216 -18.43 -5.08 -1.43
CA LYS A 216 -17.96 -5.65 -2.70
C LYS A 216 -17.19 -4.58 -3.47
N SER A 217 -15.89 -4.52 -3.23
CA SER A 217 -15.00 -3.54 -3.87
C SER A 217 -14.78 -3.78 -5.36
N LYS A 218 -15.07 -2.76 -6.16
CA LYS A 218 -14.89 -2.79 -7.63
C LYS A 218 -13.42 -3.06 -7.98
N GLY A 219 -13.17 -4.16 -8.69
CA GLY A 219 -11.84 -4.55 -9.15
C GLY A 219 -10.98 -5.33 -8.15
N ARG A 220 -11.45 -5.54 -6.91
CA ARG A 220 -10.68 -6.22 -5.85
C ARG A 220 -11.39 -7.37 -5.14
N GLY A 221 -12.70 -7.53 -5.34
CA GLY A 221 -13.46 -8.62 -4.72
C GLY A 221 -14.21 -8.13 -3.50
N TYR A 222 -13.82 -8.59 -2.32
CA TYR A 222 -14.56 -8.36 -1.07
C TYR A 222 -13.61 -7.87 0.02
N ASP A 223 -14.04 -6.84 0.75
CA ASP A 223 -13.27 -6.25 1.85
C ASP A 223 -14.13 -5.87 3.04
N ILE A 224 -13.45 -5.65 4.15
CA ILE A 224 -14.00 -5.04 5.35
C ILE A 224 -13.32 -3.69 5.53
N GLU A 225 -14.13 -2.64 5.45
CA GLU A 225 -13.73 -1.26 5.64
C GLU A 225 -13.90 -0.85 7.10
N THR A 226 -12.87 -0.29 7.75
CA THR A 226 -12.96 0.21 9.13
C THR A 226 -12.09 1.44 9.35
N ARG A 227 -12.47 2.25 10.35
CA ARG A 227 -11.66 3.38 10.85
C ARG A 227 -10.97 3.08 12.19
N ASP A 228 -11.19 1.88 12.77
CA ASP A 228 -10.49 1.45 13.98
C ASP A 228 -9.26 0.62 13.62
N ILE A 229 -8.07 1.19 13.82
CA ILE A 229 -6.79 0.53 13.55
C ILE A 229 -6.61 -0.77 14.34
N ARG A 230 -7.22 -0.90 15.52
CA ARG A 230 -7.13 -2.14 16.32
C ARG A 230 -7.96 -3.24 15.70
N LEU A 231 -9.14 -2.90 15.17
CA LEU A 231 -9.95 -3.84 14.41
C LEU A 231 -9.26 -4.17 13.08
N ALA A 232 -8.63 -3.18 12.45
CA ALA A 232 -7.88 -3.37 11.22
C ALA A 232 -6.75 -4.40 11.41
N ASN A 233 -5.90 -4.22 12.44
CA ASN A 233 -4.86 -5.18 12.77
C ASN A 233 -5.43 -6.58 13.06
N LYS A 234 -6.49 -6.68 13.88
CA LYS A 234 -7.12 -7.99 14.18
C LYS A 234 -7.66 -8.71 12.96
N LEU A 235 -8.26 -7.97 12.02
CA LEU A 235 -8.80 -8.53 10.78
C LEU A 235 -7.68 -8.96 9.84
N TYR A 236 -6.62 -8.17 9.75
CA TYR A 236 -5.42 -8.50 9.00
C TYR A 236 -4.73 -9.76 9.54
N ASP A 237 -4.56 -9.85 10.86
CA ASP A 237 -3.90 -10.97 11.54
C ASP A 237 -4.77 -12.24 11.64
N MET A 238 -6.07 -12.15 11.28
CA MET A 238 -7.03 -13.23 11.47
C MET A 238 -6.58 -14.58 10.86
N PRO A 239 -6.01 -14.64 9.64
CA PRO A 239 -5.54 -15.90 9.07
C PRO A 239 -4.49 -16.58 9.96
N TYR A 240 -3.53 -15.83 10.47
CA TYR A 240 -2.49 -16.35 11.37
C TYR A 240 -3.06 -16.85 12.69
N VAL A 241 -3.98 -16.08 13.29
CA VAL A 241 -4.68 -16.48 14.53
C VAL A 241 -5.47 -17.76 14.33
N MET A 242 -6.13 -17.93 13.17
CA MET A 242 -6.87 -19.15 12.85
C MET A 242 -5.93 -20.35 12.70
N ASP A 243 -4.78 -20.19 12.06
CA ASP A 243 -3.78 -21.26 11.94
C ASP A 243 -3.23 -21.68 13.31
N GLU A 244 -2.95 -20.73 14.21
CA GLU A 244 -2.55 -21.02 15.59
C GLU A 244 -3.63 -21.81 16.35
N ILE A 245 -4.89 -21.39 16.25
CA ILE A 245 -6.02 -22.10 16.87
C ILE A 245 -6.13 -23.52 16.30
N VAL A 246 -6.04 -23.69 14.98
CA VAL A 246 -6.09 -25.00 14.32
C VAL A 246 -4.94 -25.89 14.79
N LEU A 247 -3.73 -25.34 14.93
CA LEU A 247 -2.57 -26.06 15.42
C LEU A 247 -2.75 -26.49 16.88
N GLN A 248 -3.22 -25.59 17.75
CA GLN A 248 -3.55 -25.89 19.15
C GLN A 248 -4.63 -26.97 19.26
N LEU A 249 -5.68 -26.91 18.44
CA LEU A 249 -6.73 -27.94 18.39
C LEU A 249 -6.19 -29.30 17.93
N LYS A 250 -5.27 -29.33 16.96
CA LYS A 250 -4.58 -30.56 16.53
C LYS A 250 -3.74 -31.15 17.66
N HIS A 251 -3.01 -30.32 18.39
CA HIS A 251 -2.23 -30.75 19.56
C HIS A 251 -3.12 -31.28 20.69
N LEU A 252 -4.23 -30.61 20.99
CA LEU A 252 -5.22 -31.08 21.98
C LEU A 252 -5.81 -32.43 21.58
N ARG A 253 -6.19 -32.61 20.30
CA ARG A 253 -6.67 -33.90 19.79
C ARG A 253 -5.61 -35.00 19.85
N ALA A 254 -4.36 -34.67 19.56
CA ALA A 254 -3.26 -35.62 19.68
C ALA A 254 -3.05 -36.03 21.15
N ALA A 255 -3.06 -35.08 22.08
CA ALA A 255 -2.91 -35.33 23.51
C ALA A 255 -4.08 -36.10 24.13
N SER A 256 -5.31 -35.85 23.67
CA SER A 256 -6.49 -36.62 24.07
C SER A 256 -6.45 -38.05 23.54
N ASN A 257 -5.93 -38.25 22.32
CA ASN A 257 -5.82 -39.57 21.69
C ASN A 257 -4.65 -40.41 22.22
N THR A 258 -3.64 -39.79 22.85
CA THR A 258 -2.53 -40.49 23.53
C THR A 258 -2.86 -40.89 24.98
N GLY A 259 -4.09 -40.66 25.45
CA GLY A 259 -4.52 -41.03 26.81
C GLY A 259 -3.90 -40.16 27.92
N LEU A 260 -3.32 -38.99 27.62
CA LEU A 260 -2.67 -38.15 28.63
C LEU A 260 -3.66 -37.41 29.56
N PHE A 261 -4.96 -37.45 29.25
CA PHE A 261 -6.03 -36.86 30.06
C PHE A 261 -7.03 -37.92 30.54
N SER A 262 -6.56 -39.09 30.96
CA SER A 262 -7.34 -39.97 31.82
C SER A 262 -7.03 -39.66 33.29
N LEU A 263 -7.74 -38.68 33.86
CA LEU A 263 -7.95 -38.52 35.29
C LEU A 263 -9.43 -38.14 35.51
#